data_AF-A0A529QKN4-F1
#
_entry.id   AF-A0A529QKN4-F1
#
_cell.length_a   1.000
_cell.length_b   1.000
_cell.length_c   1.000
_cell.angle_alpha   90.00
_cell.angle_beta   90.00
_cell.angle_gamma   90.00
#
_symmetry.space_group_name_H-M   'P 1'
#
loop_
_entity.id
_entity.type
_entity.pdbx_description
1 polymer ?
#
loop_
_entity_poly.entity_id
_entity_poly.type
_entity_poly.pdbx_seq_one_letter_code
_entity_poly.pdbx_strand_id
1 'polypeptide(L)' 'DPRLVEIDDREIVSEGGLRSRSKNTCFEGARLQGKVLRTVVAGRTVFSA' A
#
# COMPACT_ATOMS: atom_id res chain seq x y z
N ASP A 1 -7.06 14.68 -2.43
CA ASP A 1 -7.51 13.53 -1.63
C ASP A 1 -6.44 13.11 -0.63
N PRO A 2 -6.73 13.17 0.69
CA PRO A 2 -5.74 12.88 1.73
C PRO A 2 -5.48 11.37 1.89
N ARG A 3 -4.27 11.05 2.36
CA ARG A 3 -3.84 9.70 2.75
C ARG A 3 -3.25 9.73 4.15
N LEU A 4 -3.61 8.74 4.97
CA LEU A 4 -2.95 8.48 6.24
C LEU A 4 -1.86 7.45 6.02
N VAL A 5 -0.63 7.76 6.43
CA VAL A 5 0.55 6.92 6.20
C VAL A 5 1.27 6.71 7.53
N GLU A 6 1.51 5.46 7.89
CA GLU A 6 2.45 5.09 8.94
C GLU A 6 3.86 5.16 8.36
N ILE A 7 4.70 6.05 8.86
CA ILE A 7 5.99 6.38 8.21
C ILE A 7 7.15 5.48 8.63
N ASP A 8 7.06 4.84 9.79
CA ASP A 8 8.14 4.04 10.35
C ASP A 8 8.02 2.55 10.02
N ASP A 9 6.90 2.13 9.41
CA ASP A 9 6.68 0.75 9.02
C ASP A 9 7.64 0.34 7.90
N ARG A 10 8.24 -0.86 8.04
CA ARG A 10 9.20 -1.43 7.10
C ARG A 10 8.75 -2.82 6.71
N GLU A 11 8.27 -2.97 5.48
CA GLU A 11 7.68 -4.21 5.00
C GLU A 11 8.40 -4.69 3.72
N ILE A 12 8.55 -6.01 3.59
CA ILE A 12 8.96 -6.63 2.33
C ILE A 12 7.67 -6.83 1.51
N VAL A 13 7.64 -6.29 0.29
CA VAL A 13 6.51 -6.48 -0.62
C VAL A 13 6.39 -7.95 -0.97
N SER A 14 5.19 -8.48 -0.78
CA SER A 14 4.85 -9.87 -1.10
C SER A 14 3.62 -9.94 -2.00
N GLU A 15 3.50 -11.04 -2.74
CA GLU A 15 2.36 -11.29 -3.63
C GLU A 15 1.02 -11.13 -2.91
N GLY A 16 0.93 -11.58 -1.65
CA GLY A 16 -0.29 -11.49 -0.85
C GLY A 16 -0.74 -10.06 -0.55
N GLY A 17 0.17 -9.08 -0.63
CA GLY A 17 -0.12 -7.66 -0.47
C GLY A 17 -0.54 -6.96 -1.76
N LEU A 18 -0.46 -7.62 -2.92
CA LEU A 18 -0.73 -7.00 -4.22
C LEU A 18 -2.17 -7.26 -4.68
N ARG A 19 -2.87 -6.18 -5.07
CA ARG A 19 -4.20 -6.27 -5.71
C ARG A 19 -4.15 -6.52 -7.22
N SER A 20 -2.97 -6.42 -7.83
CA SER A 20 -2.79 -6.66 -9.27
C SER A 20 -3.16 -8.10 -9.62
N ARG A 21 -3.84 -8.30 -10.75
CA ARG A 21 -4.11 -9.64 -11.30
C ARG A 21 -2.94 -10.21 -12.11
N SER A 22 -1.89 -9.42 -12.34
CA SER A 22 -0.68 -9.81 -13.06
C SER A 22 0.52 -9.82 -12.13
N LYS A 23 1.33 -10.89 -12.20
CA LYS A 23 2.57 -11.05 -11.43
C LYS A 23 3.76 -10.47 -12.18
N ASN A 24 3.76 -9.15 -12.43
CA ASN A 24 4.79 -8.49 -13.23
C ASN A 24 5.40 -7.25 -12.57
N THR A 25 5.19 -7.06 -11.26
CA THR A 25 5.81 -5.96 -10.53
C THR A 25 7.29 -6.23 -10.29
N CYS A 26 8.14 -5.21 -10.47
CA CYS A 26 9.54 -5.27 -10.05
C CYS A 26 9.73 -5.08 -8.53
N PHE A 27 8.64 -4.82 -7.81
CA PHE A 27 8.69 -4.59 -6.37
C PHE A 27 8.54 -5.87 -5.53
N GLU A 28 8.21 -7.02 -6.11
CA GLU A 28 8.12 -8.28 -5.34
C GLU A 28 9.47 -8.58 -4.65
N GLY A 29 9.46 -8.79 -3.33
CA GLY A 29 10.65 -8.98 -2.51
C GLY A 29 11.43 -7.69 -2.19
N ALA A 30 11.02 -6.54 -2.71
CA ALA A 30 11.61 -5.25 -2.35
C ALA A 30 11.20 -4.83 -0.94
N ARG A 31 12.13 -4.22 -0.20
CA ARG A 31 11.83 -3.63 1.10
C ARG A 31 11.46 -2.16 0.91
N LEU A 32 10.27 -1.81 1.38
CA LEU A 32 9.75 -0.43 1.36
C LEU A 32 9.57 0.08 2.79
N GLN A 33 9.60 1.40 2.93
CA GLN A 33 9.26 2.08 4.17
C GLN A 33 8.04 2.96 3.93
N GLY A 34 7.15 2.97 4.91
CA GLY A 34 5.90 3.69 4.87
C GLY A 34 4.75 2.81 4.38
N LYS A 35 3.64 2.81 5.14
CA LYS A 35 2.43 2.05 4.81
C LYS A 35 1.21 2.95 4.81
N VAL A 36 0.48 2.97 3.70
CA VAL A 36 -0.80 3.68 3.65
C VAL A 36 -1.81 2.93 4.52
N LEU A 37 -2.37 3.60 5.52
CA LEU A 37 -3.41 3.04 6.40
C LEU A 37 -4.80 3.37 5.89
N ARG A 38 -4.97 4.55 5.26
CA ARG A 38 -6.27 5.02 4.75
C ARG A 38 -6.11 5.94 3.55
N THR A 39 -7.00 5.81 2.56
CA THR A 39 -7.16 6.79 1.47
C THR A 39 -8.59 7.31 1.44
N VAL A 40 -8.76 8.64 1.38
CA VAL A 40 -10.06 9.31 1.30
C VAL A 40 -10.18 10.04 -0.04
N VAL A 41 -11.25 9.77 -0.78
CA VAL A 41 -11.57 10.40 -2.08
C VAL A 41 -12.96 11.01 -2.02
N ALA A 42 -13.08 12.30 -2.34
CA ALA A 42 -14.36 13.03 -2.28
C ALA A 42 -15.11 12.86 -0.93
N GLY A 43 -14.37 12.88 0.17
CA GLY A 43 -14.91 12.70 1.53
C GLY A 43 -15.25 11.26 1.93
N ARG A 44 -15.02 10.26 1.06
CA ARG A 44 -15.28 8.84 1.33
C ARG A 44 -13.98 8.05 1.49
N THR A 45 -13.92 7.19 2.50
CA THR A 45 -12.79 6.26 2.64
C THR A 45 -12.92 5.16 1.57
N VAL A 46 -11.96 5.10 0.65
CA VAL A 46 -11.94 4.13 -0.46
C VAL A 46 -10.95 2.99 -0.24
N PHE A 47 -10.06 3.14 0.74
CA PHE A 47 -9.11 2.13 1.15
C PHE A 47 -8.85 2.24 2.66
N SER A 48 -8.81 1.09 3.32
CA SER A 48 -8.32 0.89 4.68
C SER A 48 -7.46 -0.38 4.66
N ALA A 49 -6.28 -0.31 5.29
CA ALA A 49 -5.38 -1.45 5.45
C ALA A 49 -5.90 -2.43 6.51
#